data_AF-A0A3B5BN56-F1
#
_entry.id   AF-A0A3B5BN56-F1
#
_cell.length_a   1.000
_cell.length_b   1.000
_cell.length_c   1.000
_cell.angle_alpha   90.00
_cell.angle_beta   90.00
_cell.angle_gamma   90.00
#
_symmetry.space_group_name_H-M   'P 1'
#
loop_
_entity.id
_entity.type
_entity.pdbx_description
1 polymer ?
#
loop_
_entity_poly.entity_id
_entity_poly.type
_entity_poly.pdbx_seq_one_letter_code
_entity_poly.pdbx_strand_id
1 'polypeptide(L)'
;MERMLTLFLLCPAVFFAAVTSGQDNVCLRPNLADNIELAGLQRYFSPGAELALSCIDGYTPISGPRKIVCSASGEWTKTKFKCIPKRCPYPDAPSNGDLYYEDTVFKSTINYTCHEGYVLNGSTTAVCQANGTWSTLAPACTPVSCGLAPVPQFGMIVYDRRVRGNTTEYGTTGTYKCHPPYVVIGNARAQCTASGTWTETPECKAVTCPPPQNIARGYMSTRDQRNYDYMETVKYGCNGDYVLEGSMEIVCQQDGTWSEKPSCKAPCRVGINRGRILYKGRKMWIGDFDPNKVLHKDIVSVYCMNEARKCGYAVPAQCIDGRLPIPECFKEPSGINYNLHSSSLPSEITQC
;
A
#
# COMPACT_ATOMS: atom_id res chain seq x y z
N MET A 1 -94.22 49.42 68.71
CA MET A 1 -94.68 50.27 67.60
C MET A 1 -94.67 49.44 66.35
N GLU A 2 -95.77 49.50 65.62
CA GLU A 2 -95.94 49.18 64.20
C GLU A 2 -95.87 47.72 63.72
N ARG A 3 -96.97 47.38 63.04
CA ARG A 3 -97.25 46.23 62.18
C ARG A 3 -96.32 46.25 60.96
N MET A 4 -96.03 45.10 60.37
CA MET A 4 -96.47 44.80 59.00
C MET A 4 -96.32 43.32 58.66
N LEU A 5 -97.35 42.76 57.99
CA LEU A 5 -97.37 41.44 57.38
C LEU A 5 -96.38 41.34 56.21
N THR A 6 -95.81 40.15 55.99
CA THR A 6 -95.55 39.59 54.65
C THR A 6 -95.43 38.07 54.69
N LEU A 7 -96.11 37.41 53.74
CA LEU A 7 -96.22 35.96 53.51
C LEU A 7 -94.85 35.28 53.26
N PHE A 8 -94.68 34.04 53.76
CA PHE A 8 -93.72 33.08 53.20
C PHE A 8 -94.30 31.67 53.04
N LEU A 9 -94.25 31.24 51.78
CA LEU A 9 -94.28 29.90 51.18
C LEU A 9 -94.19 28.67 52.11
N LEU A 10 -95.19 27.80 52.01
CA LEU A 10 -95.14 26.40 52.47
C LEU A 10 -94.32 25.56 51.48
N CYS A 11 -93.14 25.11 51.91
CA CYS A 11 -92.30 24.11 51.24
C CYS A 11 -92.71 22.71 51.75
N PRO A 12 -93.07 21.75 50.89
CA PRO A 12 -93.40 20.40 51.34
C PRO A 12 -92.10 19.61 51.60
N ALA A 13 -92.12 18.85 52.70
CA ALA A 13 -91.02 18.04 53.20
C ALA A 13 -90.52 17.03 52.15
N VAL A 14 -89.24 17.14 51.78
CA VAL A 14 -88.51 16.08 51.10
C VAL A 14 -87.96 15.15 52.17
N PHE A 15 -88.48 13.93 52.20
CA PHE A 15 -87.92 12.82 52.95
C PHE A 15 -86.46 12.61 52.54
N PHE A 16 -85.53 12.85 53.46
CA PHE A 16 -84.16 12.34 53.33
C PHE A 16 -84.21 10.83 53.51
N ALA A 17 -84.29 10.10 52.39
CA ALA A 17 -83.81 8.73 52.35
C ALA A 17 -82.28 8.80 52.49
N ALA A 18 -81.77 8.40 53.65
CA ALA A 18 -80.35 8.13 53.82
C ALA A 18 -79.99 6.98 52.87
N VAL A 19 -79.47 7.31 51.69
CA VAL A 19 -78.81 6.35 50.82
C VAL A 19 -77.54 5.96 51.54
N THR A 20 -77.58 4.78 52.15
CA THR A 20 -76.38 4.07 52.60
C THR A 20 -75.45 3.93 51.39
N SER A 21 -74.22 4.42 51.51
CA SER A 21 -73.21 4.25 50.46
C SER A 21 -72.91 2.75 50.33
N GLY A 22 -73.62 2.09 49.43
CA GLY A 22 -73.19 0.81 48.89
C GLY A 22 -71.82 1.04 48.28
N GLN A 23 -70.84 0.28 48.76
CA GLN A 23 -69.50 0.28 48.22
C GLN A 23 -69.60 -0.25 46.79
N ASP A 24 -69.71 0.65 45.81
CA ASP A 24 -69.71 0.28 44.40
C ASP A 24 -68.32 -0.30 44.10
N ASN A 25 -68.23 -1.63 44.13
CA ASN A 25 -67.00 -2.38 43.86
C ASN A 25 -66.66 -2.31 42.36
N VAL A 26 -66.45 -1.11 41.83
CA VAL A 26 -66.11 -0.83 40.43
C VAL A 26 -64.61 -0.57 40.29
N CYS A 27 -64.02 -1.08 39.21
CA CYS A 27 -62.61 -0.84 38.92
C CYS A 27 -62.43 0.48 38.17
N LEU A 28 -61.47 1.31 38.61
CA LEU A 28 -61.02 2.49 37.88
C LEU A 28 -60.12 2.09 36.70
N ARG A 29 -59.98 2.95 35.68
CA ARG A 29 -59.02 2.71 34.59
C ARG A 29 -57.62 2.45 35.18
N PRO A 30 -57.00 1.29 34.86
CA PRO A 30 -55.74 0.92 35.49
C PRO A 30 -54.60 1.81 35.00
N ASN A 31 -53.71 2.17 35.92
CA ASN A 31 -52.45 2.84 35.58
C ASN A 31 -51.42 1.75 35.22
N LEU A 32 -51.08 1.65 33.94
CA LEU A 32 -50.14 0.68 33.39
C LEU A 32 -48.88 1.40 32.91
N ALA A 33 -47.83 0.65 32.56
CA ALA A 33 -46.62 1.23 32.00
C ALA A 33 -46.92 1.97 30.68
N ASP A 34 -46.18 3.05 30.41
CA ASP A 34 -46.41 3.97 29.27
C ASP A 34 -46.40 3.30 27.89
N ASN A 35 -45.82 2.11 27.78
CA ASN A 35 -45.74 1.34 26.55
C ASN A 35 -46.89 0.32 26.37
N ILE A 36 -47.89 0.36 27.25
CA ILE A 36 -49.12 -0.43 27.19
C ILE A 36 -50.29 0.52 26.95
N GLU A 37 -51.12 0.21 25.97
CA GLU A 37 -52.36 0.91 25.67
C GLU A 37 -53.59 0.06 25.99
N LEU A 38 -54.70 0.76 26.21
CA LEU A 38 -56.00 0.19 26.57
C LEU A 38 -57.05 0.66 25.57
N ALA A 39 -57.86 -0.27 25.08
CA ALA A 39 -58.97 0.05 24.21
C ALA A 39 -60.03 0.90 24.93
N GLY A 40 -60.54 1.94 24.25
CA GLY A 40 -61.64 2.79 24.72
C GLY A 40 -61.25 3.84 25.77
N LEU A 41 -62.18 4.75 26.06
CA LEU A 41 -62.00 5.92 26.96
C LEU A 41 -62.74 5.79 28.30
N GLN A 42 -63.33 4.62 28.57
CA GLN A 42 -64.09 4.35 29.77
C GLN A 42 -63.20 4.45 31.03
N ARG A 43 -63.73 5.10 32.06
CA ARG A 43 -63.03 5.35 33.33
C ARG A 43 -63.41 4.39 34.46
N TYR A 44 -64.58 3.77 34.39
CA TYR A 44 -65.16 2.91 35.43
C TYR A 44 -65.67 1.60 34.83
N PHE A 45 -65.41 0.48 35.48
CA PHE A 45 -65.71 -0.87 34.99
C PHE A 45 -66.42 -1.71 36.06
N SER A 46 -67.50 -2.38 35.68
CA SER A 46 -68.24 -3.27 36.58
C SER A 46 -67.47 -4.58 36.83
N PRO A 47 -67.70 -5.27 37.96
CA PRO A 47 -67.17 -6.61 38.18
C PRO A 47 -67.45 -7.57 37.02
N GLY A 48 -66.44 -8.34 36.62
CA GLY A 48 -66.49 -9.25 35.48
C GLY A 48 -66.12 -8.61 34.13
N ALA A 49 -65.95 -7.28 34.05
CA ALA A 49 -65.48 -6.63 32.83
C ALA A 49 -64.03 -7.03 32.50
N GLU A 50 -63.78 -7.34 31.23
CA GLU A 50 -62.44 -7.63 30.70
C GLU A 50 -61.88 -6.44 29.94
N LEU A 51 -60.61 -6.10 30.19
CA LEU A 51 -59.84 -5.16 29.38
C LEU A 51 -58.73 -5.88 28.63
N ALA A 52 -58.72 -5.70 27.32
CA ALA A 52 -57.62 -6.15 26.48
C ALA A 52 -56.43 -5.18 26.58
N LEU A 53 -55.24 -5.75 26.81
CA LEU A 53 -53.97 -5.03 26.84
C LEU A 53 -53.25 -5.20 25.49
N SER A 54 -52.84 -4.09 24.90
CA SER A 54 -51.94 -4.07 23.73
C SER A 54 -50.72 -3.21 24.00
N CYS A 55 -49.65 -3.45 23.25
CA CYS A 55 -48.48 -2.57 23.29
C CYS A 55 -48.69 -1.42 22.32
N ILE A 56 -48.20 -0.23 22.66
CA ILE A 56 -48.18 0.89 21.70
C ILE A 56 -47.30 0.57 20.49
N ASP A 57 -47.47 1.33 19.41
CA ASP A 57 -46.65 1.21 18.21
C ASP A 57 -45.15 1.28 18.52
N GLY A 58 -44.40 0.35 17.91
CA GLY A 58 -42.97 0.19 18.16
C GLY A 58 -42.60 -0.72 19.33
N TYR A 59 -43.59 -1.30 20.03
CA TYR A 59 -43.37 -2.29 21.09
C TYR A 59 -44.00 -3.64 20.74
N THR A 60 -43.50 -4.71 21.37
CA THR A 60 -43.98 -6.08 21.21
C THR A 60 -44.19 -6.75 22.58
N PRO A 61 -45.24 -7.56 22.76
CA PRO A 61 -45.50 -8.22 24.04
C PRO A 61 -44.57 -9.41 24.25
N ILE A 62 -43.94 -9.51 25.43
CA ILE A 62 -42.99 -10.59 25.75
C ILE A 62 -43.49 -11.58 26.81
N SER A 63 -44.40 -11.16 27.70
CA SER A 63 -44.90 -12.03 28.77
C SER A 63 -46.29 -11.62 29.22
N GLY A 64 -47.00 -12.55 29.88
CA GLY A 64 -48.26 -12.30 30.58
C GLY A 64 -49.51 -12.36 29.68
N PRO A 65 -50.70 -12.50 30.29
CA PRO A 65 -51.97 -12.50 29.55
C PRO A 65 -52.28 -11.11 29.01
N ARG A 66 -52.82 -11.04 27.79
CA ARG A 66 -53.28 -9.80 27.12
C ARG A 66 -54.61 -9.29 27.66
N LYS A 67 -55.04 -9.75 28.84
CA LYS A 67 -56.34 -9.41 29.42
C LYS A 67 -56.22 -9.30 30.93
N ILE A 68 -56.94 -8.33 31.49
CA ILE A 68 -57.19 -8.19 32.92
C ILE A 68 -58.69 -8.13 33.18
N VAL A 69 -59.11 -8.65 34.32
CA VAL A 69 -60.53 -8.74 34.70
C VAL A 69 -60.77 -7.93 35.97
N CYS A 70 -61.87 -7.19 36.01
CA CYS A 70 -62.30 -6.49 37.22
C CYS A 70 -62.92 -7.49 38.20
N SER A 71 -62.33 -7.65 39.38
CA SER A 71 -62.82 -8.60 40.39
C SER A 71 -64.09 -8.09 41.09
N ALA A 72 -64.78 -8.97 41.82
CA ALA A 72 -65.90 -8.59 42.69
C ALA A 72 -65.51 -7.64 43.83
N SER A 73 -64.21 -7.48 44.12
CA SER A 73 -63.68 -6.55 45.12
C SER A 73 -63.37 -5.16 44.56
N GLY A 74 -63.63 -4.89 43.27
CA GLY A 74 -63.32 -3.61 42.64
C GLY A 74 -61.83 -3.43 42.29
N GLU A 75 -61.05 -4.52 42.29
CA GLU A 75 -59.63 -4.50 41.93
C GLU A 75 -59.35 -5.28 40.64
N TRP A 76 -58.41 -4.80 39.82
CA TRP A 76 -57.97 -5.54 38.64
C TRP A 76 -57.12 -6.75 39.01
N THR A 77 -57.29 -7.85 38.27
CA THR A 77 -56.37 -9.00 38.35
C THR A 77 -54.93 -8.59 38.11
N LYS A 78 -54.00 -9.09 38.95
CA LYS A 78 -52.57 -8.85 38.80
C LYS A 78 -52.09 -9.30 37.42
N THR A 79 -51.45 -8.39 36.69
CA THR A 79 -50.91 -8.68 35.36
C THR A 79 -49.38 -8.73 35.37
N LYS A 80 -48.82 -9.69 34.64
CA LYS A 80 -47.39 -9.75 34.28
C LYS A 80 -47.17 -9.33 32.82
N PHE A 81 -48.15 -8.66 32.22
CA PHE A 81 -48.08 -8.19 30.84
C PHE A 81 -46.94 -7.19 30.70
N LYS A 82 -45.98 -7.49 29.83
CA LYS A 82 -44.82 -6.64 29.58
C LYS A 82 -44.64 -6.43 28.09
N CYS A 83 -44.41 -5.19 27.72
CA CYS A 83 -44.05 -4.77 26.38
C CYS A 83 -42.57 -4.38 26.36
N ILE A 84 -41.85 -4.77 25.31
CA ILE A 84 -40.47 -4.33 25.06
C ILE A 84 -40.39 -3.66 23.69
N PRO A 85 -39.44 -2.73 23.47
CA PRO A 85 -39.22 -2.14 22.15
C PRO A 85 -39.01 -3.21 21.08
N LYS A 86 -39.58 -3.02 19.89
CA LYS A 86 -39.24 -3.84 18.72
C LYS A 86 -37.78 -3.62 18.35
N ARG A 87 -37.12 -4.68 17.88
CA ARG A 87 -35.72 -4.66 17.48
C ARG A 87 -35.62 -4.67 15.96
N CYS A 88 -34.84 -3.76 15.42
CA CYS A 88 -34.44 -3.74 14.03
C CYS A 88 -33.32 -4.76 13.76
N PRO A 89 -33.16 -5.23 12.50
CA PRO A 89 -32.05 -6.09 12.11
C PRO A 89 -30.70 -5.46 12.50
N TYR A 90 -29.75 -6.29 12.91
CA TYR A 90 -28.40 -5.80 13.19
C TYR A 90 -27.78 -5.26 11.89
N PRO A 91 -27.34 -3.98 11.87
CA PRO A 91 -26.76 -3.39 10.67
C PRO A 91 -25.29 -3.80 10.50
N ASP A 92 -24.88 -3.99 9.25
CA ASP A 92 -23.49 -4.22 8.87
C ASP A 92 -22.82 -2.89 8.48
N ALA A 93 -21.51 -2.79 8.71
CA ALA A 93 -20.74 -1.64 8.26
C ALA A 93 -20.63 -1.63 6.72
N PRO A 94 -20.72 -0.45 6.08
CA PRO A 94 -20.51 -0.35 4.64
C PRO A 94 -19.04 -0.65 4.28
N SER A 95 -18.81 -1.23 3.10
CA SER A 95 -17.44 -1.44 2.60
C SER A 95 -16.67 -0.13 2.51
N ASN A 96 -15.44 -0.07 3.07
CA ASN A 96 -14.64 1.16 3.21
C ASN A 96 -15.31 2.24 4.08
N GLY A 97 -16.02 1.82 5.12
CA GLY A 97 -16.59 2.69 6.11
C GLY A 97 -16.83 1.99 7.45
N ASP A 98 -17.26 2.77 8.42
CA ASP A 98 -17.55 2.32 9.79
C ASP A 98 -18.98 2.67 10.18
N LEU A 99 -19.48 1.95 11.18
CA LEU A 99 -20.84 2.04 11.70
C LEU A 99 -20.80 2.15 13.22
N TYR A 100 -21.56 3.11 13.76
CA TYR A 100 -21.61 3.41 15.19
C TYR A 100 -23.04 3.42 15.69
N TYR A 101 -23.33 2.66 16.77
CA TYR A 101 -24.62 2.61 17.44
C TYR A 101 -24.52 2.08 18.87
N GLU A 102 -25.49 2.41 19.72
CA GLU A 102 -25.60 1.90 21.09
C GLU A 102 -26.54 0.69 21.21
N ASP A 103 -27.67 0.71 20.50
CA ASP A 103 -28.65 -0.39 20.45
C ASP A 103 -29.39 -0.37 19.09
N THR A 104 -30.21 -1.39 18.83
CA THR A 104 -30.98 -1.58 17.59
C THR A 104 -32.49 -1.64 17.84
N VAL A 105 -32.98 -1.03 18.92
CA VAL A 105 -34.40 -1.03 19.28
C VAL A 105 -35.15 0.18 18.74
N PHE A 106 -36.49 0.17 18.82
CA PHE A 106 -37.34 1.28 18.38
C PHE A 106 -36.82 2.64 18.90
N LYS A 107 -36.68 3.61 17.99
CA LYS A 107 -36.07 4.94 18.17
C LYS A 107 -34.54 4.99 18.32
N SER A 108 -33.84 3.86 18.38
CA SER A 108 -32.36 3.86 18.27
C SER A 108 -31.92 4.44 16.93
N THR A 109 -30.81 5.17 16.95
CA THR A 109 -30.20 5.80 15.77
C THR A 109 -28.82 5.21 15.54
N ILE A 110 -28.49 4.92 14.28
CA ILE A 110 -27.18 4.44 13.87
C ILE A 110 -26.54 5.46 12.93
N ASN A 111 -25.22 5.61 13.02
CA ASN A 111 -24.43 6.55 12.22
C ASN A 111 -23.44 5.80 11.34
N TYR A 112 -23.35 6.21 10.08
CA TYR A 112 -22.41 5.69 9.10
C TYR A 112 -21.32 6.71 8.80
N THR A 113 -20.10 6.22 8.59
CA THR A 113 -18.94 7.02 8.17
C THR A 113 -18.18 6.27 7.09
N CYS A 114 -17.47 6.99 6.23
CA CYS A 114 -16.58 6.38 5.24
C CYS A 114 -15.13 6.61 5.63
N HIS A 115 -14.26 5.65 5.27
CA HIS A 115 -12.82 5.77 5.46
C HIS A 115 -12.24 6.89 4.59
N GLU A 116 -11.01 7.30 4.89
CA GLU A 116 -10.33 8.35 4.14
C GLU A 116 -10.23 8.00 2.64
N GLY A 117 -10.54 8.98 1.79
CA GLY A 117 -10.55 8.81 0.33
C GLY A 117 -11.83 8.17 -0.22
N TYR A 118 -12.86 8.00 0.62
CA TYR A 118 -14.20 7.57 0.22
C TYR A 118 -15.25 8.61 0.60
N VAL A 119 -16.29 8.72 -0.22
CA VAL A 119 -17.43 9.62 -0.05
C VAL A 119 -18.67 8.80 0.24
N LEU A 120 -19.44 9.22 1.25
CA LEU A 120 -20.70 8.58 1.62
C LEU A 120 -21.79 8.97 0.62
N ASN A 121 -22.35 7.97 -0.06
CA ASN A 121 -23.48 8.12 -0.96
C ASN A 121 -24.71 7.43 -0.37
N GLY A 122 -25.67 8.23 0.10
CA GLY A 122 -26.87 7.77 0.80
C GLY A 122 -27.11 8.57 2.08
N SER A 123 -27.87 7.97 3.01
CA SER A 123 -28.12 8.61 4.31
C SER A 123 -26.98 8.34 5.28
N THR A 124 -26.54 9.37 5.99
CA THR A 124 -25.53 9.25 7.06
C THR A 124 -26.06 8.58 8.32
N THR A 125 -27.39 8.50 8.47
CA THR A 125 -28.06 7.97 9.66
C THR A 125 -29.26 7.11 9.33
N ALA A 126 -29.58 6.14 10.17
CA ALA A 126 -30.86 5.44 10.11
C ALA A 126 -31.49 5.31 11.51
N VAL A 127 -32.82 5.39 11.57
CA VAL A 127 -33.60 5.29 12.82
C VAL A 127 -34.44 4.02 12.78
N CYS A 128 -34.49 3.28 13.89
CA CYS A 128 -35.31 2.09 14.00
C CYS A 128 -36.80 2.47 14.18
N GLN A 129 -37.63 2.10 13.22
CA GLN A 129 -39.03 2.51 13.13
C GLN A 129 -39.97 1.57 13.91
N ALA A 130 -41.23 2.00 14.08
CA ALA A 130 -42.24 1.28 14.86
C ALA A 130 -42.65 -0.08 14.27
N ASN A 131 -42.32 -0.33 13.01
CA ASN A 131 -42.50 -1.61 12.32
C ASN A 131 -41.30 -2.56 12.51
N GLY A 132 -40.23 -2.14 13.18
CA GLY A 132 -39.00 -2.93 13.35
C GLY A 132 -38.07 -2.91 12.14
N THR A 133 -38.17 -1.90 11.26
CA THR A 133 -37.23 -1.70 10.14
C THR A 133 -36.46 -0.38 10.27
N TRP A 134 -35.29 -0.31 9.64
CA TRP A 134 -34.53 0.93 9.54
C TRP A 134 -35.20 1.92 8.59
N SER A 135 -35.17 3.22 8.93
CA SER A 135 -35.77 4.29 8.13
C SER A 135 -35.14 4.50 6.75
N THR A 136 -33.88 4.12 6.61
CA THR A 136 -33.07 4.28 5.40
C THR A 136 -32.24 3.01 5.18
N LEU A 137 -31.93 2.72 3.92
CA LEU A 137 -31.00 1.64 3.57
C LEU A 137 -29.56 2.06 3.90
N ALA A 138 -28.69 1.06 4.09
CA ALA A 138 -27.27 1.31 4.29
C ALA A 138 -26.67 2.10 3.10
N PRO A 139 -25.86 3.15 3.37
CA PRO A 139 -25.21 3.92 2.32
C PRO A 139 -24.07 3.14 1.66
N ALA A 140 -23.58 3.64 0.53
CA ALA A 140 -22.38 3.14 -0.11
C ALA A 140 -21.23 4.14 0.06
N CYS A 141 -20.05 3.65 0.45
CA CYS A 141 -18.83 4.45 0.44
C CYS A 141 -18.14 4.25 -0.92
N THR A 142 -18.20 5.28 -1.76
CA THR A 142 -17.59 5.26 -3.11
C THR A 142 -16.25 6.00 -3.09
N PRO A 143 -15.21 5.52 -3.79
CA PRO A 143 -13.93 6.20 -3.78
C PRO A 143 -14.05 7.61 -4.34
N VAL A 144 -13.28 8.56 -3.78
CA VAL A 144 -13.19 9.92 -4.29
C VAL A 144 -12.72 9.86 -5.75
N SER A 145 -13.42 10.57 -6.63
CA SER A 145 -13.02 10.64 -8.04
C SER A 145 -12.01 11.77 -8.25
N CYS A 146 -10.91 11.44 -8.91
CA CYS A 146 -10.02 12.41 -9.53
C CYS A 146 -10.29 12.48 -11.04
N GLY A 147 -9.84 13.56 -11.69
CA GLY A 147 -9.66 13.57 -13.14
C GLY A 147 -8.47 12.71 -13.58
N LEU A 148 -8.06 12.84 -14.83
CA LEU A 148 -6.73 12.38 -15.26
C LEU A 148 -5.64 13.21 -14.57
N ALA A 149 -4.50 12.59 -14.28
CA ALA A 149 -3.35 13.30 -13.76
C ALA A 149 -2.90 14.39 -14.74
N PRO A 150 -2.53 15.59 -14.26
CA PRO A 150 -1.92 16.60 -15.11
C PRO A 150 -0.62 16.06 -15.71
N VAL A 151 -0.39 16.31 -16.99
CA VAL A 151 0.81 15.85 -17.69
C VAL A 151 1.78 17.03 -17.81
N PRO A 152 3.04 16.89 -17.34
CA PRO A 152 4.02 17.95 -17.49
C PRO A 152 4.36 18.20 -18.96
N GLN A 153 4.74 19.43 -19.28
CA GLN A 153 5.22 19.78 -20.62
C GLN A 153 6.42 18.88 -20.97
N PHE A 154 6.45 18.36 -22.20
CA PHE A 154 7.48 17.42 -22.67
C PHE A 154 7.56 16.11 -21.87
N GLY A 155 6.48 15.72 -21.20
CA GLY A 155 6.39 14.43 -20.54
C GLY A 155 5.08 13.71 -20.83
N MET A 156 4.98 12.54 -20.22
CA MET A 156 3.80 11.69 -20.23
C MET A 156 3.66 11.05 -18.85
N ILE A 157 2.47 10.56 -18.55
CA ILE A 157 2.23 9.69 -17.38
C ILE A 157 1.93 8.28 -17.85
N VAL A 158 2.53 7.30 -17.18
CA VAL A 158 2.21 5.88 -17.34
C VAL A 158 1.51 5.42 -16.08
N TYR A 159 0.20 5.18 -16.16
CA TYR A 159 -0.59 4.65 -15.05
C TYR A 159 -0.25 3.19 -14.77
N ASP A 160 -0.26 2.80 -13.49
CA ASP A 160 0.03 1.42 -13.06
C ASP A 160 -1.11 0.45 -13.43
N ARG A 161 -2.31 1.00 -13.65
CA ARG A 161 -3.51 0.27 -14.11
C ARG A 161 -4.09 0.92 -15.35
N ARG A 162 -4.83 0.13 -16.14
CA ARG A 162 -5.51 0.63 -17.34
C ARG A 162 -6.65 1.56 -16.95
N VAL A 163 -6.47 2.86 -17.22
CA VAL A 163 -7.53 3.86 -17.08
C VAL A 163 -8.39 3.86 -18.35
N ARG A 164 -9.72 3.87 -18.18
CA ARG A 164 -10.69 4.02 -19.27
C ARG A 164 -11.52 5.27 -19.01
N GLY A 165 -11.74 6.09 -20.04
CA GLY A 165 -12.42 7.37 -19.89
C GLY A 165 -11.49 8.47 -19.40
N ASN A 166 -12.07 9.48 -18.74
CA ASN A 166 -11.40 10.72 -18.31
C ASN A 166 -11.35 10.90 -16.79
N THR A 167 -11.75 9.88 -16.03
CA THR A 167 -11.78 9.89 -14.57
C THR A 167 -10.94 8.76 -13.99
N THR A 168 -10.41 9.02 -12.80
CA THR A 168 -9.72 8.04 -11.95
C THR A 168 -10.29 8.11 -10.54
N GLU A 169 -9.83 7.23 -9.67
CA GLU A 169 -10.35 7.07 -8.32
C GLU A 169 -9.20 7.14 -7.31
N TYR A 170 -9.54 7.43 -6.07
CA TYR A 170 -8.62 7.42 -4.93
C TYR A 170 -7.72 6.19 -4.94
N GLY A 171 -6.42 6.41 -4.68
CA GLY A 171 -5.41 5.35 -4.70
C GLY A 171 -4.92 4.96 -6.11
N THR A 172 -5.48 5.51 -7.19
CA THR A 172 -4.86 5.36 -8.53
C THR A 172 -3.48 6.00 -8.51
N THR A 173 -2.49 5.28 -9.03
CA THR A 173 -1.12 5.76 -9.14
C THR A 173 -0.58 5.63 -10.56
N GLY A 174 0.44 6.43 -10.85
CA GLY A 174 1.19 6.37 -12.10
C GLY A 174 2.58 6.97 -11.93
N THR A 175 3.40 6.79 -12.96
CA THR A 175 4.77 7.31 -12.99
C THR A 175 4.95 8.24 -14.17
N TYR A 176 5.39 9.47 -13.90
CA TYR A 176 5.77 10.43 -14.92
C TYR A 176 7.06 10.01 -15.62
N LYS A 177 7.08 10.18 -16.93
CA LYS A 177 8.25 9.98 -17.79
C LYS A 177 8.39 11.18 -18.69
N CYS A 178 9.56 11.80 -18.69
CA CYS A 178 9.87 12.86 -19.63
C CYS A 178 10.26 12.26 -20.99
N HIS A 179 9.93 12.97 -22.06
CA HIS A 179 10.46 12.67 -23.37
C HIS A 179 11.95 13.07 -23.41
N PRO A 180 12.82 12.32 -24.11
CA PRO A 180 14.19 12.78 -24.34
C PRO A 180 14.19 14.15 -25.05
N PRO A 181 15.11 15.08 -24.72
CA PRO A 181 16.24 14.97 -23.79
C PRO A 181 15.94 15.44 -22.34
N TYR A 182 14.67 15.44 -21.95
CA TYR A 182 14.23 15.99 -20.67
C TYR A 182 14.30 14.96 -19.54
N VAL A 183 14.59 15.45 -18.34
CA VAL A 183 14.69 14.70 -17.08
C VAL A 183 13.59 15.15 -16.13
N VAL A 184 13.05 14.22 -15.34
CA VAL A 184 12.05 14.50 -14.31
C VAL A 184 12.72 15.19 -13.12
N ILE A 185 12.28 16.40 -12.78
CA ILE A 185 12.68 17.17 -11.60
C ILE A 185 11.51 17.22 -10.62
N GLY A 186 11.69 16.61 -9.44
CA GLY A 186 10.65 16.45 -8.42
C GLY A 186 10.25 14.98 -8.24
N ASN A 187 9.05 14.74 -7.73
CA ASN A 187 8.55 13.38 -7.52
C ASN A 187 7.95 12.81 -8.81
N ALA A 188 8.57 11.77 -9.37
CA ALA A 188 8.05 11.09 -10.55
C ALA A 188 6.77 10.29 -10.27
N ARG A 189 6.46 10.00 -9.01
CA ARG A 189 5.29 9.21 -8.62
C ARG A 189 4.07 10.11 -8.44
N ALA A 190 3.03 9.82 -9.20
CA ALA A 190 1.73 10.48 -9.11
C ALA A 190 0.73 9.62 -8.33
N GLN A 191 -0.10 10.25 -7.50
CA GLN A 191 -1.20 9.59 -6.80
C GLN A 191 -2.46 10.46 -6.76
N CYS A 192 -3.64 9.86 -6.99
CA CYS A 192 -4.93 10.48 -6.71
C CYS A 192 -5.20 10.46 -5.20
N THR A 193 -5.36 11.64 -4.61
CA THR A 193 -5.46 11.85 -3.15
C THR A 193 -6.92 11.94 -2.68
N ALA A 194 -7.14 11.90 -1.37
CA ALA A 194 -8.47 11.99 -0.76
C ALA A 194 -9.17 13.33 -1.02
N SER A 195 -8.45 14.39 -1.41
CA SER A 195 -9.03 15.68 -1.81
C SER A 195 -9.58 15.71 -3.23
N GLY A 196 -9.47 14.61 -3.99
CA GLY A 196 -9.90 14.55 -5.40
C GLY A 196 -8.94 15.22 -6.38
N THR A 197 -7.74 15.57 -5.90
CA THR A 197 -6.66 16.11 -6.72
C THR A 197 -5.48 15.14 -6.79
N TRP A 198 -4.71 15.23 -7.87
CA TRP A 198 -3.44 14.51 -7.97
C TRP A 198 -2.35 15.20 -7.14
N THR A 199 -1.34 14.43 -6.72
CA THR A 199 -0.11 14.97 -6.17
C THR A 199 0.55 15.98 -7.11
N GLU A 200 1.44 16.82 -6.57
CA GLU A 200 2.16 17.83 -7.33
C GLU A 200 2.83 17.25 -8.59
N THR A 201 2.64 17.93 -9.71
CA THR A 201 3.17 17.51 -11.01
C THR A 201 4.65 17.92 -11.12
N PRO A 202 5.57 17.00 -11.43
CA PRO A 202 6.98 17.33 -11.56
C PRO A 202 7.26 18.13 -12.83
N GLU A 203 8.45 18.70 -12.94
CA GLU A 203 8.89 19.43 -14.14
C GLU A 203 9.79 18.56 -15.01
N CYS A 204 9.63 18.63 -16.33
CA CYS A 204 10.57 18.05 -17.28
C CYS A 204 11.56 19.12 -17.75
N LYS A 205 12.84 19.00 -17.36
CA LYS A 205 13.89 19.95 -17.75
C LYS A 205 14.94 19.28 -18.62
N ALA A 206 15.39 19.99 -19.66
CA ALA A 206 16.50 19.53 -20.48
C ALA A 206 17.77 19.52 -19.64
N VAL A 207 18.47 18.39 -19.66
CA VAL A 207 19.77 18.21 -18.99
C VAL A 207 20.79 17.90 -20.06
N THR A 208 21.93 18.59 -19.97
CA THR A 208 23.03 18.39 -20.92
C THR A 208 24.34 18.20 -20.18
N CYS A 209 25.22 17.37 -20.75
CA CYS A 209 26.57 17.13 -20.28
C CYS A 209 27.58 17.91 -21.14
N PRO A 210 28.69 18.38 -20.55
CA PRO A 210 29.74 19.07 -21.31
C PRO A 210 30.42 18.11 -22.30
N PRO A 211 31.11 18.61 -23.35
CA PRO A 211 31.85 17.76 -24.27
C PRO A 211 32.84 16.85 -23.52
N PRO A 212 32.82 15.52 -23.72
CA PRO A 212 33.70 14.62 -23.00
C PRO A 212 35.13 14.70 -23.54
N GLN A 213 36.09 14.42 -22.67
CA GLN A 213 37.51 14.36 -23.04
C GLN A 213 37.92 12.94 -23.43
N ASN A 214 38.93 12.85 -24.30
CA ASN A 214 39.51 11.58 -24.69
C ASN A 214 40.25 10.90 -23.51
N ILE A 215 40.36 9.57 -23.54
CA ILE A 215 41.09 8.79 -22.54
C ILE A 215 42.56 8.63 -22.94
N ALA A 216 43.43 8.49 -21.95
CA ALA A 216 44.86 8.27 -22.17
C ALA A 216 45.09 6.99 -22.98
N ARG A 217 45.90 7.08 -24.05
CA ARG A 217 46.24 5.96 -24.95
C ARG A 217 45.02 5.32 -25.63
N GLY A 218 43.90 6.05 -25.72
CA GLY A 218 42.72 5.64 -26.45
C GLY A 218 42.19 6.70 -27.40
N TYR A 219 41.01 6.44 -27.94
CA TYR A 219 40.24 7.31 -28.83
C TYR A 219 38.76 7.25 -28.45
N MET A 220 38.01 8.28 -28.86
CA MET A 220 36.55 8.35 -28.73
C MET A 220 35.88 8.38 -30.11
N SER A 221 34.62 7.96 -30.17
CA SER A 221 33.86 7.80 -31.42
C SER A 221 33.51 9.11 -32.13
N THR A 222 33.54 10.24 -31.43
CA THR A 222 33.25 11.58 -31.97
C THR A 222 34.32 12.56 -31.49
N ARG A 223 34.46 13.71 -32.14
CA ARG A 223 35.33 14.83 -31.70
C ARG A 223 34.54 16.13 -31.50
N ASP A 224 33.21 16.05 -31.52
CA ASP A 224 32.34 17.22 -31.46
C ASP A 224 32.51 17.95 -30.14
N GLN A 225 32.60 19.28 -30.20
CA GLN A 225 32.72 20.15 -29.02
C GLN A 225 31.36 20.73 -28.61
N ARG A 226 30.29 19.92 -28.74
CA ARG A 226 28.94 20.31 -28.34
C ARG A 226 28.58 19.72 -26.99
N ASN A 227 27.58 20.30 -26.34
CA ASN A 227 26.93 19.65 -25.21
C ASN A 227 26.13 18.44 -25.71
N TYR A 228 26.06 17.43 -24.87
CA TYR A 228 25.36 16.18 -25.14
C TYR A 228 24.11 16.10 -24.28
N ASP A 229 23.03 15.63 -24.88
CA ASP A 229 21.74 15.52 -24.22
C ASP A 229 21.70 14.30 -23.26
N TYR A 230 20.80 14.35 -22.28
CA TYR A 230 20.54 13.21 -21.39
C TYR A 230 20.32 11.90 -22.19
N MET A 231 20.96 10.82 -21.73
CA MET A 231 21.04 9.49 -22.38
C MET A 231 21.84 9.40 -23.68
N GLU A 232 22.41 10.49 -24.21
CA GLU A 232 23.40 10.36 -25.29
C GLU A 232 24.64 9.62 -24.80
N THR A 233 25.28 8.87 -25.71
CA THR A 233 26.44 8.05 -25.41
C THR A 233 27.64 8.39 -26.29
N VAL A 234 28.84 8.24 -25.72
CA VAL A 234 30.10 8.36 -26.44
C VAL A 234 30.93 7.11 -26.20
N LYS A 235 31.35 6.46 -27.29
CA LYS A 235 32.11 5.21 -27.24
C LYS A 235 33.60 5.49 -27.21
N TYR A 236 34.33 4.65 -26.49
CA TYR A 236 35.78 4.69 -26.40
C TYR A 236 36.42 3.41 -26.92
N GLY A 237 37.65 3.55 -27.39
CA GLY A 237 38.51 2.44 -27.78
C GLY A 237 39.96 2.72 -27.38
N CYS A 238 40.78 1.69 -27.39
CA CYS A 238 42.20 1.79 -27.07
C CYS A 238 43.06 1.70 -28.33
N ASN A 239 44.18 2.43 -28.34
CA ASN A 239 45.11 2.40 -29.46
C ASN A 239 46.02 1.16 -29.36
N GLY A 240 46.30 0.49 -30.48
CA GLY A 240 47.21 -0.66 -30.51
C GLY A 240 46.70 -1.85 -29.69
N ASP A 241 47.58 -2.49 -28.91
CA ASP A 241 47.25 -3.68 -28.11
C ASP A 241 46.82 -3.36 -26.66
N TYR A 242 46.44 -2.12 -26.39
CA TYR A 242 45.88 -1.74 -25.09
C TYR A 242 44.49 -2.34 -24.95
N VAL A 243 44.17 -2.80 -23.75
CA VAL A 243 42.86 -3.40 -23.46
C VAL A 243 42.02 -2.40 -22.67
N LEU A 244 40.77 -2.22 -23.09
CA LEU A 244 39.84 -1.34 -22.41
C LEU A 244 39.35 -1.99 -21.12
N GLU A 245 39.45 -1.25 -20.01
CA GLU A 245 38.92 -1.63 -18.71
C GLU A 245 37.83 -0.62 -18.29
N GLY A 246 36.63 -1.14 -18.01
CA GLY A 246 35.43 -0.34 -17.72
C GLY A 246 34.38 -0.45 -18.82
N SER A 247 33.36 0.41 -18.77
CA SER A 247 32.32 0.47 -19.80
C SER A 247 32.88 1.00 -21.12
N MET A 248 32.55 0.37 -22.25
CA MET A 248 33.01 0.82 -23.57
C MET A 248 32.41 2.18 -24.00
N GLU A 249 31.36 2.61 -23.31
CA GLU A 249 30.67 3.85 -23.57
C GLU A 249 30.35 4.57 -22.27
N ILE A 250 30.40 5.89 -22.32
CA ILE A 250 29.89 6.76 -21.27
C ILE A 250 28.52 7.29 -21.67
N VAL A 251 27.66 7.50 -20.68
CA VAL A 251 26.28 7.99 -20.87
C VAL A 251 26.12 9.31 -20.12
N CYS A 252 25.45 10.30 -20.74
CA CYS A 252 25.09 11.53 -20.07
C CYS A 252 23.96 11.28 -19.06
N GLN A 253 24.23 11.54 -17.78
CA GLN A 253 23.34 11.21 -16.68
C GLN A 253 22.35 12.35 -16.37
N GLN A 254 21.37 12.03 -15.53
CA GLN A 254 20.30 12.95 -15.13
C GLN A 254 20.78 14.19 -14.37
N ASP A 255 21.98 14.16 -13.80
CA ASP A 255 22.59 15.26 -13.06
C ASP A 255 23.49 16.16 -13.93
N GLY A 256 23.55 15.89 -15.24
CA GLY A 256 24.41 16.60 -16.18
C GLY A 256 25.87 16.18 -16.15
N THR A 257 26.19 15.07 -15.48
CA THR A 257 27.54 14.49 -15.48
C THR A 257 27.63 13.23 -16.35
N TRP A 258 28.83 12.91 -16.81
CA TRP A 258 29.07 11.67 -17.53
C TRP A 258 29.23 10.50 -16.54
N SER A 259 28.82 9.30 -16.96
CA SER A 259 29.19 8.07 -16.25
C SER A 259 30.71 7.87 -16.20
N GLU A 260 31.15 6.91 -15.36
CA GLU A 260 32.57 6.60 -15.17
C GLU A 260 33.27 6.30 -16.51
N LYS A 261 34.40 6.96 -16.75
CA LYS A 261 35.19 6.78 -17.97
C LYS A 261 36.00 5.49 -17.92
N PRO A 262 36.10 4.74 -19.02
CA PRO A 262 37.00 3.59 -19.07
C PRO A 262 38.47 4.01 -19.11
N SER A 263 39.35 3.05 -18.88
CA SER A 263 40.80 3.23 -18.97
C SER A 263 41.46 2.20 -19.90
N CYS A 264 42.51 2.61 -20.60
CA CYS A 264 43.28 1.73 -21.47
C CYS A 264 44.48 1.17 -20.72
N LYS A 265 44.53 -0.15 -20.56
CA LYS A 265 45.55 -0.86 -19.79
C LYS A 265 46.60 -1.47 -20.70
N ALA A 266 47.87 -1.29 -20.33
CA ALA A 266 48.98 -1.70 -21.18
C ALA A 266 49.14 -3.23 -21.22
N PRO A 267 49.52 -3.79 -22.38
CA PRO A 267 49.97 -5.18 -22.45
C PRO A 267 51.31 -5.35 -21.74
N CYS A 268 51.57 -6.54 -21.21
CA CYS A 268 52.79 -6.88 -20.52
C CYS A 268 53.76 -7.64 -21.42
N ARG A 269 55.04 -7.59 -21.07
CA ARG A 269 56.07 -8.49 -21.59
C ARG A 269 56.40 -9.52 -20.51
N VAL A 270 56.70 -10.76 -20.91
CA VAL A 270 57.22 -11.77 -19.99
C VAL A 270 58.69 -11.48 -19.74
N GLY A 271 59.03 -11.09 -18.51
CA GLY A 271 60.37 -10.65 -18.11
C GLY A 271 61.36 -11.78 -17.83
N ILE A 272 61.35 -12.84 -18.63
CA ILE A 272 62.32 -13.96 -18.53
C ILE A 272 63.06 -14.09 -19.87
N ASN A 273 64.33 -14.47 -19.87
CA ASN A 273 65.08 -14.67 -21.13
C ASN A 273 65.12 -16.15 -21.52
N ARG A 274 65.07 -17.05 -20.54
CA ARG A 274 65.08 -18.50 -20.75
C ARG A 274 64.00 -19.16 -19.90
N GLY A 275 63.37 -20.18 -20.45
CA GLY A 275 62.31 -20.94 -19.80
C GLY A 275 61.16 -21.26 -20.72
N ARG A 276 60.26 -22.11 -20.23
CA ARG A 276 59.01 -22.46 -20.90
C ARG A 276 57.86 -21.79 -20.18
N ILE A 277 56.89 -21.31 -20.94
CA ILE A 277 55.67 -20.68 -20.42
C ILE A 277 54.45 -21.44 -20.90
N LEU A 278 53.36 -21.34 -20.13
CA LEU A 278 52.03 -21.78 -20.52
C LEU A 278 51.16 -20.56 -20.73
N TYR A 279 50.74 -20.33 -21.96
CA TYR A 279 49.90 -19.20 -22.34
C TYR A 279 48.77 -19.69 -23.25
N LYS A 280 47.51 -19.36 -22.91
CA LYS A 280 46.31 -19.79 -23.65
C LYS A 280 46.28 -21.30 -23.95
N GLY A 281 46.70 -22.12 -22.97
CA GLY A 281 46.72 -23.58 -23.06
C GLY A 281 47.87 -24.17 -23.87
N ARG A 282 48.80 -23.36 -24.40
CA ARG A 282 49.96 -23.82 -25.18
C ARG A 282 51.24 -23.67 -24.38
N LYS A 283 52.03 -24.76 -24.29
CA LYS A 283 53.38 -24.74 -23.72
C LYS A 283 54.39 -24.34 -24.79
N MET A 284 55.06 -23.20 -24.62
CA MET A 284 56.01 -22.67 -25.59
C MET A 284 57.28 -22.15 -24.92
N TRP A 285 58.41 -22.24 -25.62
CA TRP A 285 59.65 -21.64 -25.16
C TRP A 285 59.54 -20.13 -25.28
N ILE A 286 60.10 -19.40 -24.31
CA ILE A 286 60.03 -17.93 -24.33
C ILE A 286 60.68 -17.33 -25.59
N GLY A 287 61.69 -17.99 -26.17
CA GLY A 287 62.30 -17.60 -27.44
C GLY A 287 61.37 -17.73 -28.65
N ASP A 288 60.38 -18.63 -28.60
CA ASP A 288 59.38 -18.83 -29.65
C ASP A 288 58.14 -17.94 -29.46
N PHE A 289 58.05 -17.25 -28.33
CA PHE A 289 56.93 -16.36 -28.02
C PHE A 289 57.15 -14.98 -28.62
N ASP A 290 56.89 -14.87 -29.93
CA ASP A 290 57.02 -13.65 -30.70
C ASP A 290 55.66 -13.18 -31.30
N PRO A 291 55.24 -11.92 -31.05
CA PRO A 291 55.84 -10.96 -30.15
C PRO A 291 55.70 -11.38 -28.68
N ASN A 292 56.72 -11.11 -27.85
CA ASN A 292 56.66 -11.33 -26.39
C ASN A 292 55.66 -10.34 -25.75
N LYS A 293 54.36 -10.66 -25.84
CA LYS A 293 53.26 -9.76 -25.53
C LYS A 293 52.07 -10.52 -24.95
N VAL A 294 51.65 -10.09 -23.77
CA VAL A 294 50.54 -10.65 -23.00
C VAL A 294 49.53 -9.54 -22.78
N LEU A 295 48.27 -9.74 -23.15
CA LEU A 295 47.26 -8.69 -23.00
C LEU A 295 46.90 -8.49 -21.52
N HIS A 296 46.43 -7.30 -21.16
CA HIS A 296 45.97 -7.05 -19.79
C HIS A 296 44.87 -8.03 -19.37
N LYS A 297 44.94 -8.52 -18.14
CA LYS A 297 44.14 -9.61 -17.54
C LYS A 297 44.41 -11.01 -18.07
N ASP A 298 45.13 -11.18 -19.19
CA ASP A 298 45.58 -12.50 -19.60
C ASP A 298 46.59 -13.06 -18.58
N ILE A 299 46.58 -14.39 -18.44
CA ILE A 299 47.40 -15.14 -17.51
C ILE A 299 48.47 -15.92 -18.27
N VAL A 300 49.71 -15.83 -17.80
CA VAL A 300 50.84 -16.66 -18.23
C VAL A 300 51.30 -17.47 -17.02
N SER A 301 51.46 -18.78 -17.17
CA SER A 301 52.07 -19.59 -16.12
C SER A 301 53.52 -19.91 -16.42
N VAL A 302 54.38 -19.76 -15.43
CA VAL A 302 55.77 -20.22 -15.47
C VAL A 302 55.92 -21.51 -14.67
N TYR A 303 56.94 -22.30 -14.95
CA TYR A 303 57.15 -23.58 -14.28
C TYR A 303 58.16 -23.45 -13.13
N CYS A 304 57.77 -23.89 -11.95
CA CYS A 304 58.60 -23.96 -10.74
C CYS A 304 58.91 -25.43 -10.39
N MET A 305 60.06 -25.66 -9.75
CA MET A 305 60.47 -26.99 -9.29
C MET A 305 60.08 -27.20 -7.83
N ASN A 306 59.49 -28.36 -7.52
CA ASN A 306 59.44 -28.87 -6.15
C ASN A 306 60.64 -29.78 -5.92
N GLU A 307 61.68 -29.25 -5.27
CA GLU A 307 62.95 -29.96 -5.03
C GLU A 307 62.76 -31.24 -4.18
N ALA A 308 61.82 -31.23 -3.24
CA ALA A 308 61.56 -32.37 -2.36
C ALA A 308 60.92 -33.54 -3.10
N ARG A 309 60.03 -33.26 -4.06
CA ARG A 309 59.29 -34.27 -4.83
C ARG A 309 59.89 -34.54 -6.21
N LYS A 310 60.90 -33.77 -6.62
CA LYS A 310 61.49 -33.80 -7.97
C LYS A 310 60.42 -33.74 -9.07
N CYS A 311 59.47 -32.83 -8.92
CA CYS A 311 58.38 -32.63 -9.87
C CYS A 311 58.18 -31.14 -10.17
N GLY A 312 57.64 -30.84 -11.34
CA GLY A 312 57.41 -29.48 -11.81
C GLY A 312 55.94 -29.08 -11.72
N TYR A 313 55.66 -27.82 -11.41
CA TYR A 313 54.30 -27.29 -11.34
C TYR A 313 54.22 -25.88 -11.96
N ALA A 314 53.06 -25.58 -12.56
CA ALA A 314 52.82 -24.29 -13.20
C ALA A 314 52.27 -23.29 -12.17
N VAL A 315 52.86 -22.09 -12.12
CA VAL A 315 52.42 -20.99 -11.27
C VAL A 315 51.93 -19.85 -12.15
N PRO A 316 50.64 -19.45 -12.05
CA PRO A 316 50.07 -18.39 -12.87
C PRO A 316 50.55 -17.00 -12.43
N ALA A 317 50.79 -16.13 -13.40
CA ALA A 317 51.02 -14.70 -13.25
C ALA A 317 50.07 -13.95 -14.18
N GLN A 318 49.41 -12.91 -13.67
CA GLN A 318 48.46 -12.11 -14.44
C GLN A 318 49.08 -10.78 -14.88
N CYS A 319 48.83 -10.38 -16.13
CA CYS A 319 49.25 -9.08 -16.63
C CYS A 319 48.35 -7.96 -16.06
N ILE A 320 48.95 -7.05 -15.29
CA ILE A 320 48.26 -5.91 -14.68
C ILE A 320 48.94 -4.62 -15.17
N ASP A 321 48.28 -3.93 -16.11
CA ASP A 321 48.69 -2.62 -16.64
C ASP A 321 50.19 -2.51 -16.97
N GLY A 322 50.67 -3.36 -17.88
CA GLY A 322 52.07 -3.40 -18.31
C GLY A 322 53.03 -4.12 -17.37
N ARG A 323 52.59 -4.52 -16.16
CA ARG A 323 53.38 -5.29 -15.21
C ARG A 323 52.92 -6.74 -15.14
N LEU A 324 53.84 -7.67 -15.43
CA LEU A 324 53.64 -9.11 -15.20
C LEU A 324 54.61 -9.57 -14.10
N PRO A 325 54.14 -9.76 -12.85
CA PRO A 325 54.99 -10.22 -11.76
C PRO A 325 55.37 -11.69 -11.96
N ILE A 326 56.65 -11.96 -12.19
CA ILE A 326 57.16 -13.33 -12.28
C ILE A 326 57.22 -13.94 -10.86
N PRO A 327 56.63 -15.13 -10.63
CA PRO A 327 56.68 -15.81 -9.34
C PRO A 327 58.10 -16.02 -8.83
N GLU A 328 58.34 -15.78 -7.54
CA GLU A 328 59.67 -15.90 -6.91
C GLU A 328 60.25 -17.33 -6.98
N CYS A 329 59.40 -18.35 -7.09
CA CYS A 329 59.84 -19.74 -7.26
C CYS A 329 60.48 -20.02 -8.62
N PHE A 330 60.28 -19.15 -9.60
CA PHE A 330 60.82 -19.33 -10.93
C PHE A 330 62.34 -19.09 -10.91
N LYS A 331 63.09 -20.11 -11.32
CA LYS A 331 64.54 -20.03 -11.50
C LYS A 331 64.85 -20.13 -12.98
N GLU A 332 65.55 -19.13 -13.52
CA GLU A 332 65.93 -19.14 -14.92
C GLU A 332 66.90 -20.31 -15.21
N PRO A 333 66.62 -21.16 -16.21
CA PRO A 333 67.48 -22.30 -16.52
C PRO A 333 68.80 -21.85 -17.17
N SER A 334 69.83 -22.69 -17.01
CA SER A 334 71.12 -22.47 -17.68
C SER A 334 70.96 -22.52 -19.21
N GLY A 335 71.81 -21.80 -19.93
CA GLY A 335 71.76 -21.77 -21.40
C GLY A 335 71.89 -23.15 -22.04
N ILE A 336 72.71 -24.02 -21.46
CA ILE A 336 72.89 -25.41 -21.92
C ILE A 336 71.59 -26.20 -21.75
N ASN A 337 70.99 -26.16 -20.56
CA ASN A 337 69.75 -26.91 -20.29
C ASN A 337 68.57 -26.38 -21.11
N TYR A 338 68.53 -25.07 -21.37
CA TYR A 338 67.52 -24.43 -22.21
C TYR A 338 67.67 -24.83 -23.69
N ASN A 339 68.88 -24.72 -24.26
CA ASN A 339 69.16 -25.03 -25.67
C ASN A 339 69.03 -26.52 -26.00
N LEU A 340 69.37 -27.39 -25.05
CA LEU A 340 69.22 -28.84 -25.21
C LEU A 340 67.82 -29.35 -24.84
N HIS A 341 66.89 -28.45 -24.48
CA HIS A 341 65.55 -28.81 -24.01
C HIS A 341 65.59 -29.93 -22.96
N SER A 342 66.44 -29.76 -21.94
CA SER A 342 66.73 -30.81 -20.97
C SER A 342 65.47 -31.33 -20.28
N SER A 343 65.34 -32.66 -20.18
CA SER A 343 64.27 -33.32 -19.43
C SER A 343 64.30 -33.04 -17.92
N SER A 344 65.40 -32.45 -17.42
CA SER A 344 65.54 -32.01 -16.03
C SER A 344 64.83 -30.69 -15.72
N LEU A 345 64.28 -30.01 -16.72
CA LEU A 345 63.60 -28.72 -16.53
C LEU A 345 62.24 -28.91 -15.84
N PRO A 346 61.81 -27.95 -14.99
CA PRO A 346 60.51 -28.05 -14.31
C PRO A 346 59.31 -28.12 -15.26
N SER A 347 59.47 -27.72 -16.51
CA SER A 347 58.42 -27.83 -17.53
C SER A 347 58.33 -29.21 -18.20
N GLU A 348 59.40 -30.01 -18.11
CA GLU A 348 59.57 -31.31 -18.82
C GLU A 348 59.55 -32.52 -17.88
N ILE A 349 59.84 -32.32 -16.58
CA ILE A 349 59.77 -33.39 -15.58
C ILE A 349 58.31 -33.75 -15.25
N THR A 350 58.09 -34.88 -14.58
CA THR A 350 56.78 -35.31 -14.11
C THR A 350 56.08 -34.18 -13.36
N GLN A 351 54.82 -33.95 -13.70
CA GLN A 351 54.04 -32.91 -13.06
C GLN A 351 53.74 -33.29 -11.62
N CYS A 352 53.87 -32.33 -10.71
CA CYS A 352 53.12 -32.38 -9.46
C CYS A 352 51.62 -32.15 -9.78
#